data_AF-A0A9P5L6U4-F1
#
_entry.id   AF-A0A9P5L6U4-F1
#
_cell.length_a   1.000
_cell.length_b   1.000
_cell.length_c   1.000
_cell.angle_alpha   90.00
_cell.angle_beta   90.00
_cell.angle_gamma   90.00
#
_symmetry.space_group_name_H-M   'P 1'
#
loop_
_entity.id
_entity.type
_entity.pdbx_description
1 polymer ?
#
loop_
_entity_poly.entity_id
_entity_poly.type
_entity_poly.pdbx_seq_one_letter_code
_entity_poly.pdbx_strand_id
1 'polypeptide(L)'
;MANHSCIPNAMVQFIGRKAILRAESLIQAGDEIEISYTDYTYPLSKRREALSPYNFTCQCLRCTKDMNIYQVCALSPNIDLNLGSLVFDPSKLRRHPATTSNSKAALANKYSEDAAEMIDSKETPNMLDERRRYLQTQYRKCQPLVREGFWSVSPLPQVLTEISIYYAEEGNFVYALAIACYVATYCDPYRYVAPFHPVRAKGLFLIGKLLANTAADTAALSASVQAMVSKGNFDQKGLQTLQEIDQVSLCQMLLFMVLQQTPAGYAAEWELSVSAREMLNDINQLPGRDQELSLINAWRQNPSSDQSRAFFEYAVLKQIDALASLGHEVLVTDFGA
;
A
#
# COMPACT_ATOMS: atom_id res chain seq x y z
N MET A 1 23.79 -4.23 18.51
CA MET A 1 22.42 -4.39 19.02
C MET A 1 21.69 -3.10 18.74
N ALA A 2 20.45 -3.16 18.25
CA ALA A 2 19.65 -1.96 17.95
C ALA A 2 18.54 -1.86 19.00
N ASN A 3 18.30 -0.67 19.55
CA ASN A 3 17.25 -0.43 20.54
C ASN A 3 15.91 -0.15 19.86
N HIS A 4 14.86 -0.01 20.68
CA HIS A 4 13.50 0.20 20.20
C HIS A 4 13.14 1.68 20.02
N SER A 5 12.54 2.02 18.87
CA SER A 5 11.76 3.24 18.69
C SER A 5 10.48 2.97 17.91
N CYS A 6 9.42 3.74 18.21
CA CYS A 6 8.18 3.73 17.42
C CYS A 6 8.20 4.75 16.26
N ILE A 7 9.34 5.43 16.08
CA ILE A 7 9.74 6.18 14.88
C ILE A 7 11.15 5.68 14.52
N PRO A 8 11.28 4.40 14.11
CA PRO A 8 12.60 3.82 13.89
C PRO A 8 13.35 4.50 12.75
N ASN A 9 14.68 4.47 12.79
CA ASN A 9 15.53 4.94 11.70
C ASN A 9 16.07 3.79 10.83
N ALA A 10 15.84 2.54 11.23
CA ALA A 10 16.16 1.33 10.49
C ALA A 10 15.06 0.27 10.65
N MET A 11 14.98 -0.64 9.68
CA MET A 11 14.10 -1.80 9.72
C MET A 11 14.87 -3.10 9.55
N VAL A 12 14.31 -4.18 10.12
CA VAL A 12 14.79 -5.54 9.92
C VAL A 12 13.84 -6.25 8.98
N GLN A 13 14.38 -6.77 7.87
CA GLN A 13 13.68 -7.65 6.95
C GLN A 13 14.31 -9.04 6.99
N PHE A 14 13.47 -10.07 7.07
CA PHE A 14 13.93 -11.46 6.96
C PHE A 14 13.79 -11.96 5.52
N ILE A 15 14.86 -12.55 5.00
CA ILE A 15 14.89 -13.24 3.71
C ILE A 15 15.38 -14.66 3.97
N GLY A 16 14.43 -15.61 3.93
CA GLY A 16 14.65 -16.96 4.46
C GLY A 16 15.09 -16.88 5.93
N ARG A 17 16.30 -17.37 6.22
CA ARG A 17 16.89 -17.36 7.58
C ARG A 17 17.81 -16.15 7.84
N LYS A 18 17.96 -15.24 6.88
CA LYS A 18 18.88 -14.10 6.98
C LYS A 18 18.11 -12.85 7.44
N ALA A 19 18.65 -12.16 8.45
CA ALA A 19 18.15 -10.86 8.88
C ALA A 19 18.94 -9.76 8.17
N ILE A 20 18.23 -8.85 7.49
CA ILE A 20 18.80 -7.70 6.79
C ILE A 20 18.36 -6.46 7.54
N LEU A 21 19.33 -5.73 8.09
CA LEU A 21 19.12 -4.43 8.71
C LEU A 21 19.33 -3.36 7.64
N ARG A 22 18.30 -2.56 7.35
CA ARG A 22 18.34 -1.50 6.35
C ARG A 22 17.92 -0.17 6.99
N ALA A 23 18.72 0.86 6.78
CA ALA A 23 18.37 2.22 7.19
C ALA A 23 17.11 2.69 6.43
N GLU A 24 16.15 3.26 7.16
CA GLU A 24 14.96 3.92 6.61
C GLU A 24 15.17 5.42 6.41
N SER A 25 16.23 5.97 7.03
CA SER A 25 16.62 7.37 6.97
C SER A 25 18.15 7.53 6.94
N LEU A 26 18.62 8.75 6.68
CA LEU A 26 20.04 9.06 6.85
C LEU A 26 20.42 8.90 8.33
N ILE A 27 21.45 8.10 8.61
CA ILE A 27 22.00 7.87 9.95
C ILE A 27 23.42 8.45 9.96
N GLN A 28 23.68 9.44 10.81
CA GLN A 28 24.99 10.07 10.93
C GLN A 28 25.91 9.27 11.86
N ALA A 29 27.22 9.53 11.77
CA ALA A 29 28.18 8.89 12.66
C ALA A 29 27.90 9.32 14.12
N GLY A 30 27.71 8.33 14.99
CA GLY A 30 27.36 8.54 16.41
C GLY A 30 25.86 8.47 16.70
N ASP A 31 24.99 8.49 15.68
CA ASP A 31 23.57 8.26 15.86
C ASP A 31 23.31 6.81 16.32
N GLU A 32 22.36 6.65 17.23
CA GLU A 32 21.88 5.33 17.62
C GLU A 32 21.03 4.71 16.50
N ILE A 33 21.21 3.42 16.24
CA ILE A 33 20.35 2.68 15.31
C ILE A 33 19.18 2.11 16.11
N GLU A 34 17.98 2.53 15.77
CA GLU A 34 16.73 2.13 16.40
C GLU A 34 15.83 1.38 15.40
N ILE A 35 15.29 0.25 15.83
CA ILE A 35 14.31 -0.55 15.08
C ILE A 35 12.99 -0.62 15.85
N SER A 36 11.89 -1.01 15.21
CA SER A 36 10.67 -1.32 15.96
C SER A 36 10.62 -2.80 16.36
N TYR A 37 10.25 -3.07 17.61
CA TYR A 37 10.05 -4.43 18.14
C TYR A 37 8.58 -4.89 18.02
N THR A 38 7.71 -3.98 17.58
CA THR A 38 6.27 -4.18 17.41
C THR A 38 5.84 -3.57 16.07
N ASP A 39 4.60 -3.81 15.66
CA ASP A 39 4.00 -3.03 14.58
C ASP A 39 3.84 -1.59 15.06
N TYR A 40 4.72 -0.72 14.55
CA TYR A 40 4.71 0.67 14.94
C TYR A 40 3.51 1.40 14.34
N THR A 41 2.70 0.85 13.44
CA THR A 41 1.51 1.53 12.90
C THR A 41 0.29 1.48 13.83
N TYR A 42 0.39 0.79 14.97
CA TYR A 42 -0.67 0.64 15.97
C TYR A 42 -0.81 1.82 16.94
N PRO A 43 -1.99 1.96 17.60
CA PRO A 43 -2.23 2.94 18.65
C PRO A 43 -1.29 2.76 19.86
N LEU A 44 -1.25 3.77 20.74
CA LEU A 44 -0.29 3.81 21.85
C LEU A 44 -0.50 2.66 22.83
N SER A 45 -1.76 2.32 23.17
CA SER A 45 -2.08 1.20 24.04
C SER A 45 -1.49 -0.12 23.53
N LYS A 46 -1.72 -0.43 22.25
CA LYS A 46 -1.24 -1.65 21.59
C LYS A 46 0.26 -1.72 21.43
N ARG A 47 0.92 -0.59 21.16
CA ARG A 47 2.38 -0.54 21.17
C ARG A 47 2.95 -0.81 22.56
N ARG A 48 2.36 -0.25 23.62
CA ARG A 48 2.79 -0.50 25.01
C ARG A 48 2.57 -1.95 25.42
N GLU A 49 1.40 -2.51 25.11
CA GLU A 49 1.08 -3.91 25.36
C GLU A 49 2.10 -4.85 24.70
N ALA A 50 2.37 -4.65 23.40
CA ALA A 50 3.33 -5.46 22.66
C ALA A 50 4.79 -5.31 23.16
N LEU A 51 5.13 -4.20 23.81
CA LEU A 51 6.46 -3.95 24.38
C LEU A 51 6.60 -4.45 25.83
N SER A 52 5.49 -4.79 26.50
CA SER A 52 5.48 -5.27 27.88
C SER A 52 6.46 -6.44 28.13
N PRO A 53 6.59 -7.45 27.25
CA PRO A 53 7.54 -8.56 27.45
C PRO A 53 9.02 -8.15 27.47
N TYR A 54 9.36 -6.95 26.99
CA TYR A 54 10.72 -6.43 26.97
C TYR A 54 11.10 -5.67 28.27
N ASN A 55 10.18 -5.57 29.24
CA ASN A 55 10.40 -4.98 30.57
C ASN A 55 10.91 -3.53 30.54
N PHE A 56 10.45 -2.72 29.58
CA PHE A 56 10.69 -1.28 29.55
C PHE A 56 9.44 -0.50 29.11
N THR A 57 9.41 0.80 29.39
CA THR A 57 8.40 1.72 28.84
C THR A 57 9.05 2.60 27.78
N CYS A 58 8.55 2.54 26.54
CA CYS A 58 9.07 3.36 25.45
C CYS A 58 8.78 4.85 25.68
N GLN A 59 9.84 5.67 25.63
CA GLN A 59 9.79 7.13 25.83
C GLN A 59 10.11 7.91 24.55
N CYS A 60 10.12 7.26 23.38
CA CYS A 60 10.35 7.94 22.10
C CYS A 60 9.33 9.07 21.87
N LEU A 61 9.66 10.01 20.98
CA LEU A 61 8.84 11.20 20.71
C LEU A 61 7.36 10.86 20.45
N ARG A 62 7.10 9.81 19.66
CA ARG A 62 5.74 9.36 19.36
C ARG A 62 4.95 8.90 20.59
N CYS A 63 5.60 8.18 21.51
CA CYS A 63 4.94 7.70 22.72
C CYS A 63 4.71 8.86 23.71
N THR A 64 5.70 9.73 23.86
CA THR A 64 5.66 10.85 24.82
C THR A 64 4.68 11.95 24.40
N LYS A 65 4.49 12.14 23.10
CA LYS A 65 3.55 13.14 22.55
C LYS A 65 2.22 12.55 22.08
N ASP A 66 2.02 11.25 22.28
CA ASP A 66 0.86 10.51 21.75
C ASP A 66 0.58 10.84 20.28
N MET A 67 1.58 10.70 19.41
CA MET A 67 1.44 11.09 18.01
C MET A 67 0.73 10.01 17.19
N ASN A 68 -0.22 10.46 16.36
CA ASN A 68 -0.85 9.62 15.34
C ASN A 68 0.10 9.37 14.14
N ILE A 69 -0.30 8.47 13.25
CA ILE A 69 0.51 8.06 12.11
C ILE A 69 0.81 9.21 11.13
N TYR A 70 -0.11 10.16 10.96
CA TYR A 70 0.07 11.29 10.05
C TYR A 70 1.11 12.28 10.58
N GLN A 71 1.11 12.54 11.89
CA GLN A 71 2.12 13.36 12.53
C GLN A 71 3.51 12.72 12.42
N VAL A 72 3.61 11.41 12.62
CA VAL A 72 4.88 10.66 12.46
C VAL A 72 5.37 10.72 11.02
N CYS A 73 4.49 10.49 10.05
CA CYS A 73 4.80 10.63 8.62
C CYS A 73 5.33 12.03 8.30
N ALA A 74 4.63 13.07 8.76
CA ALA A 74 4.98 14.46 8.49
C ALA A 74 6.33 14.89 9.07
N LEU A 75 6.82 14.23 10.13
CA LEU A 75 8.17 14.45 10.68
C LEU A 75 9.26 13.72 9.91
N SER A 76 8.93 12.78 9.03
CA SER A 76 9.94 12.00 8.32
C SER A 76 10.81 12.89 7.43
N PRO A 77 12.15 12.72 7.48
CA PRO A 77 13.06 13.41 6.57
C PRO A 77 12.99 12.85 5.14
N ASN A 78 12.38 11.68 4.93
CA ASN A 78 12.47 10.93 3.68
C ASN A 78 11.22 10.99 2.82
N ILE A 79 10.35 11.97 3.05
CA ILE A 79 9.12 12.14 2.25
C ILE A 79 9.47 12.26 0.76
N ASP A 80 10.56 12.94 0.41
CA ASP A 80 10.97 13.16 -0.99
C ASP A 80 11.39 11.87 -1.72
N LEU A 81 11.72 10.79 -0.99
CA LEU A 81 11.92 9.47 -1.61
C LEU A 81 10.66 8.98 -2.34
N ASN A 82 9.49 9.51 -2.01
CA ASN A 82 8.23 9.14 -2.61
C ASN A 82 8.01 9.71 -4.02
N LEU A 83 8.88 10.59 -4.53
CA LEU A 83 8.84 11.10 -5.91
C LEU A 83 8.88 9.99 -6.97
N GLY A 84 9.50 8.85 -6.66
CA GLY A 84 9.55 7.66 -7.51
C GLY A 84 8.62 6.53 -7.04
N SER A 85 7.57 6.85 -6.28
CA SER A 85 6.61 5.89 -5.72
C SER A 85 5.18 6.22 -6.14
N LEU A 86 4.16 5.50 -5.65
CA LEU A 86 2.75 5.76 -5.95
C LEU A 86 2.15 6.99 -5.23
N VAL A 87 2.97 7.98 -4.88
CA VAL A 87 2.50 9.21 -4.24
C VAL A 87 2.57 10.34 -5.24
N PHE A 88 1.40 10.82 -5.69
CA PHE A 88 1.30 11.85 -6.71
C PHE A 88 1.96 13.17 -6.30
N ASP A 89 1.74 13.60 -5.06
CA ASP A 89 2.32 14.82 -4.49
C ASP A 89 2.83 14.52 -3.07
N PRO A 90 4.13 14.21 -2.92
CA PRO A 90 4.73 13.93 -1.61
C PRO A 90 4.54 15.05 -0.58
N SER A 91 4.37 16.30 -1.01
CA SER A 91 4.16 17.43 -0.09
C SER A 91 2.83 17.32 0.68
N LYS A 92 1.85 16.55 0.18
CA LYS A 92 0.59 16.28 0.89
C LYS A 92 0.82 15.45 2.15
N LEU A 93 1.86 14.61 2.18
CA LEU A 93 2.18 13.79 3.35
C LEU A 93 2.51 14.64 4.59
N ARG A 94 3.00 15.88 4.41
CA ARG A 94 3.25 16.84 5.51
C ARG A 94 2.00 17.60 5.97
N ARG A 95 0.95 17.64 5.17
CA ARG A 95 -0.15 18.61 5.31
C ARG A 95 -1.51 17.97 5.64
N HIS A 96 -1.52 16.69 6.00
CA HIS A 96 -2.74 16.01 6.41
C HIS A 96 -3.44 16.75 7.58
N PRO A 97 -4.78 16.88 7.61
CA PRO A 97 -5.48 17.62 8.67
C PRO A 97 -5.19 17.15 10.10
N ALA A 98 -4.94 15.84 10.30
CA ALA A 98 -4.54 15.27 11.58
C ALA A 98 -3.09 15.60 12.01
N THR A 99 -2.34 16.32 11.16
CA THR A 99 -1.02 16.88 11.47
C THR A 99 -1.13 18.34 11.87
N THR A 100 -1.96 19.11 11.17
CA THR A 100 -2.07 20.57 11.32
C THR A 100 -3.08 21.02 12.38
N SER A 101 -4.06 20.17 12.70
CA SER A 101 -5.09 20.45 13.71
C SER A 101 -4.97 19.52 14.91
N ASN A 102 -4.79 20.09 16.10
CA ASN A 102 -4.74 19.33 17.35
C ASN A 102 -6.06 18.57 17.63
N SER A 103 -7.21 19.13 17.25
CA SER A 103 -8.49 18.46 17.44
C SER A 103 -8.63 17.23 16.53
N LYS A 104 -8.22 17.34 15.27
CA LYS A 104 -8.18 16.20 14.33
C LYS A 104 -7.15 15.16 14.76
N ALA A 105 -5.99 15.59 15.26
CA ALA A 105 -4.97 14.69 15.77
C ALA A 105 -5.47 13.85 16.96
N ALA A 106 -6.09 14.50 17.94
CA ALA A 106 -6.69 13.83 19.09
C ALA A 106 -7.84 12.89 18.69
N LEU A 107 -8.64 13.29 17.70
CA LEU A 107 -9.74 12.45 17.18
C LEU A 107 -9.21 11.19 16.49
N ALA A 108 -8.13 11.32 15.71
CA ALA A 108 -7.48 10.17 15.07
C ALA A 108 -6.97 9.16 16.10
N ASN A 109 -6.30 9.62 17.17
CA ASN A 109 -5.87 8.74 18.26
C ASN A 109 -7.07 8.08 18.95
N LYS A 110 -8.07 8.88 19.34
CA LYS A 110 -9.27 8.38 20.01
C LYS A 110 -9.92 7.26 19.22
N TYR A 111 -10.19 7.47 17.93
CA TYR A 111 -10.84 6.46 17.10
C TYR A 111 -9.96 5.24 16.85
N SER A 112 -8.63 5.39 16.84
CA SER A 112 -7.72 4.23 16.79
C SER A 112 -7.77 3.41 18.07
N GLU A 113 -7.78 4.08 19.23
CA GLU A 113 -7.86 3.45 20.55
C GLU A 113 -9.23 2.77 20.77
N ASP A 114 -10.33 3.44 20.41
CA ASP A 114 -11.70 2.89 20.49
C ASP A 114 -11.87 1.61 19.66
N ALA A 115 -11.09 1.46 18.57
CA ALA A 115 -11.10 0.30 17.68
C ALA A 115 -9.95 -0.69 17.94
N ALA A 116 -9.14 -0.49 18.99
CA ALA A 116 -7.90 -1.24 19.19
C ALA A 116 -8.10 -2.75 19.40
N GLU A 117 -9.22 -3.17 19.99
CA GLU A 117 -9.55 -4.60 20.20
C GLU A 117 -9.67 -5.37 18.88
N MET A 118 -10.02 -4.69 17.78
CA MET A 118 -10.09 -5.33 16.47
C MET A 118 -8.72 -5.81 15.97
N ILE A 119 -7.64 -5.18 16.44
CA ILE A 119 -6.27 -5.53 16.07
C ILE A 119 -5.89 -6.91 16.61
N ASP A 120 -6.49 -7.34 17.73
CA ASP A 120 -6.20 -8.65 18.32
C ASP A 120 -7.04 -9.78 17.71
N SER A 121 -7.99 -9.46 16.82
CA SER A 121 -8.86 -10.46 16.21
C SER A 121 -8.05 -11.33 15.25
N LYS A 122 -7.83 -12.60 15.63
CA LYS A 122 -6.95 -13.53 14.90
C LYS A 122 -7.62 -14.37 13.82
N GLU A 123 -8.96 -14.45 13.83
CA GLU A 123 -9.68 -15.41 12.99
C GLU A 123 -10.62 -14.69 12.04
N THR A 124 -10.26 -14.73 10.76
CA THR A 124 -11.15 -14.36 9.66
C THR A 124 -11.89 -15.63 9.22
N PRO A 125 -13.23 -15.63 9.08
CA PRO A 125 -13.97 -16.81 8.67
C PRO A 125 -13.48 -17.36 7.32
N ASN A 126 -13.42 -18.68 7.19
CA ASN A 126 -12.98 -19.35 5.96
C ASN A 126 -14.05 -19.34 4.86
N MET A 127 -15.34 -19.32 5.23
CA MET A 127 -16.43 -19.31 4.24
C MET A 127 -16.67 -17.89 3.73
N LEU A 128 -16.73 -17.71 2.40
CA LEU A 128 -16.82 -16.40 1.76
C LEU A 128 -18.01 -15.56 2.26
N ASP A 129 -19.21 -16.15 2.36
CA ASP A 129 -20.40 -15.44 2.84
C ASP A 129 -20.25 -14.93 4.28
N GLU A 130 -19.62 -15.73 5.15
CA GLU A 130 -19.34 -15.33 6.54
C GLU A 130 -18.25 -14.27 6.60
N ARG A 131 -17.20 -14.41 5.78
CA ARG A 131 -16.12 -13.45 5.65
C ARG A 131 -16.65 -12.09 5.18
N ARG A 132 -17.58 -12.05 4.23
CA ARG A 132 -18.23 -10.81 3.77
C ARG A 132 -18.94 -10.10 4.91
N ARG A 133 -19.81 -10.79 5.67
CA ARG A 133 -20.53 -10.21 6.82
C ARG A 133 -19.58 -9.76 7.93
N TYR A 134 -18.52 -10.52 8.17
CA TYR A 134 -17.47 -10.16 9.11
C TYR A 134 -16.78 -8.86 8.70
N LEU A 135 -16.31 -8.75 7.45
CA LEU A 135 -15.65 -7.56 6.93
C LEU A 135 -16.57 -6.33 6.91
N GLN A 136 -17.85 -6.51 6.58
CA GLN A 136 -18.86 -5.44 6.71
C GLN A 136 -18.97 -4.93 8.14
N THR A 137 -18.95 -5.84 9.12
CA THR A 137 -18.97 -5.47 10.53
C THR A 137 -17.69 -4.73 10.94
N GLN A 138 -16.52 -5.19 10.53
CA GLN A 138 -15.25 -4.52 10.83
C GLN A 138 -15.16 -3.13 10.19
N TYR A 139 -15.59 -3.00 8.93
CA TYR A 139 -15.61 -1.72 8.23
C TYR A 139 -16.61 -0.75 8.86
N ARG A 140 -17.79 -1.22 9.28
CA ARG A 140 -18.76 -0.42 10.06
C ARG A 140 -18.17 0.10 11.36
N LYS A 141 -17.39 -0.70 12.08
CA LYS A 141 -16.66 -0.23 13.28
C LYS A 141 -15.62 0.84 12.96
N CYS A 142 -15.02 0.80 11.77
CA CYS A 142 -14.09 1.82 11.29
C CYS A 142 -14.78 3.08 10.70
N GLN A 143 -16.11 3.15 10.65
CA GLN A 143 -16.82 4.30 10.06
C GLN A 143 -16.43 5.67 10.63
N PRO A 144 -16.14 5.82 11.94
CA PRO A 144 -15.62 7.09 12.47
C PRO A 144 -14.30 7.52 11.82
N LEU A 145 -13.40 6.57 11.53
CA LEU A 145 -12.14 6.84 10.81
C LEU A 145 -12.41 7.24 9.35
N VAL A 146 -13.30 6.51 8.67
CA VAL A 146 -13.67 6.74 7.27
C VAL A 146 -14.25 8.15 7.08
N ARG A 147 -15.22 8.55 7.92
CA ARG A 147 -15.90 9.85 7.84
C ARG A 147 -14.94 11.04 8.01
N GLU A 148 -13.91 10.86 8.82
CA GLU A 148 -12.90 11.89 9.08
C GLU A 148 -11.73 11.87 8.09
N GLY A 149 -11.72 10.92 7.14
CA GLY A 149 -10.63 10.73 6.18
C GLY A 149 -9.36 10.13 6.81
N PHE A 150 -9.48 9.44 7.95
CA PHE A 150 -8.36 8.83 8.66
C PHE A 150 -7.99 7.44 8.11
N TRP A 151 -7.87 7.34 6.78
CA TRP A 151 -7.62 6.10 6.03
C TRP A 151 -6.39 5.32 6.49
N SER A 152 -5.34 6.00 6.94
CA SER A 152 -4.07 5.39 7.37
C SER A 152 -4.04 4.93 8.83
N VAL A 153 -5.08 5.22 9.61
CA VAL A 153 -5.13 4.94 11.05
C VAL A 153 -5.63 3.53 11.30
N SER A 154 -4.85 2.71 12.00
CA SER A 154 -5.23 1.34 12.37
C SER A 154 -6.52 1.34 13.21
N PRO A 155 -7.43 0.36 13.01
CA PRO A 155 -7.28 -0.85 12.19
C PRO A 155 -7.81 -0.72 10.73
N LEU A 156 -8.19 0.47 10.26
CA LEU A 156 -8.85 0.64 8.96
C LEU A 156 -8.01 0.11 7.78
N PRO A 157 -6.72 0.45 7.62
CA PRO A 157 -5.88 -0.13 6.57
C PRO A 157 -5.86 -1.66 6.53
N GLN A 158 -5.89 -2.32 7.69
CA GLN A 158 -5.91 -3.78 7.80
C GLN A 158 -7.23 -4.33 7.25
N VAL A 159 -8.35 -3.71 7.63
CA VAL A 159 -9.68 -4.05 7.10
C VAL A 159 -9.74 -3.88 5.59
N LEU A 160 -9.18 -2.80 5.04
CA LEU A 160 -9.15 -2.56 3.60
C LEU A 160 -8.32 -3.61 2.84
N THR A 161 -7.16 -3.99 3.38
CA THR A 161 -6.35 -5.07 2.81
C THR A 161 -7.11 -6.39 2.79
N GLU A 162 -7.81 -6.73 3.89
CA GLU A 162 -8.63 -7.94 3.94
C GLU A 162 -9.82 -7.91 2.97
N ILE A 163 -10.43 -6.74 2.74
CA ILE A 163 -11.47 -6.56 1.71
C ILE A 163 -10.91 -6.79 0.31
N SER A 164 -9.71 -6.27 0.00
CA SER A 164 -9.04 -6.52 -1.28
C SER A 164 -8.77 -8.01 -1.49
N ILE A 165 -8.28 -8.72 -0.46
CA ILE A 165 -8.03 -10.16 -0.51
C ILE A 165 -9.34 -10.93 -0.71
N TYR A 166 -10.40 -10.58 0.02
CA TYR A 166 -11.73 -11.16 -0.15
C TYR A 166 -12.22 -11.08 -1.60
N TYR A 167 -12.16 -9.90 -2.22
CA TYR A 167 -12.58 -9.75 -3.61
C TYR A 167 -11.70 -10.55 -4.58
N ALA A 168 -10.40 -10.67 -4.32
CA ALA A 168 -9.51 -11.48 -5.14
C ALA A 168 -9.87 -12.96 -5.06
N GLU A 169 -10.20 -13.48 -3.88
CA GLU A 169 -10.65 -14.87 -3.67
C GLU A 169 -12.03 -15.15 -4.27
N GLU A 170 -12.93 -14.17 -4.25
CA GLU A 170 -14.24 -14.22 -4.92
C GLU A 170 -14.11 -14.19 -6.46
N GLY A 171 -12.93 -13.81 -6.98
CA GLY A 171 -12.68 -13.63 -8.42
C GLY A 171 -13.09 -12.26 -8.95
N ASN A 172 -13.47 -11.30 -8.08
CA ASN A 172 -13.72 -9.92 -8.46
C ASN A 172 -12.41 -9.10 -8.47
N PHE A 173 -11.57 -9.36 -9.47
CA PHE A 173 -10.24 -8.75 -9.57
C PHE A 173 -10.29 -7.22 -9.77
N VAL A 174 -11.34 -6.69 -10.41
CA VAL A 174 -11.50 -5.23 -10.60
C VAL A 174 -11.65 -4.53 -9.25
N TYR A 175 -12.48 -5.08 -8.37
CA TYR A 175 -12.71 -4.50 -7.03
C TYR A 175 -11.47 -4.69 -6.17
N ALA A 176 -10.89 -5.89 -6.19
CA ALA A 176 -9.64 -6.17 -5.48
C ALA A 176 -8.53 -5.18 -5.86
N LEU A 177 -8.37 -4.93 -7.17
CA LEU A 177 -7.38 -4.00 -7.73
C LEU A 177 -7.64 -2.56 -7.29
N ALA A 178 -8.89 -2.11 -7.36
CA ALA A 178 -9.27 -0.76 -6.97
C ALA A 178 -8.98 -0.50 -5.48
N ILE A 179 -9.33 -1.44 -4.60
CA ILE A 179 -9.02 -1.35 -3.16
C ILE A 179 -7.51 -1.43 -2.90
N ALA A 180 -6.78 -2.32 -3.58
CA ALA A 180 -5.32 -2.42 -3.44
C ALA A 180 -4.62 -1.12 -3.86
N CYS A 181 -5.05 -0.50 -4.96
CA CYS A 181 -4.55 0.81 -5.40
C CYS A 181 -4.85 1.89 -4.36
N TYR A 182 -6.05 1.88 -3.76
CA TYR A 182 -6.43 2.83 -2.72
C TYR A 182 -5.56 2.71 -1.46
N VAL A 183 -5.31 1.48 -0.99
CA VAL A 183 -4.41 1.23 0.16
C VAL A 183 -2.99 1.69 -0.14
N ALA A 184 -2.46 1.35 -1.32
CA ALA A 184 -1.08 1.67 -1.70
C ALA A 184 -0.80 3.18 -1.88
N THR A 185 -1.85 4.00 -2.06
CA THR A 185 -1.76 5.44 -2.35
C THR A 185 -2.23 6.32 -1.19
N TYR A 186 -3.35 5.96 -0.54
CA TYR A 186 -3.97 6.77 0.52
C TYR A 186 -3.64 6.27 1.94
N CYS A 187 -3.11 5.05 2.09
CA CYS A 187 -2.80 4.46 3.41
C CYS A 187 -1.30 4.28 3.62
N ASP A 188 -0.68 3.41 2.81
CA ASP A 188 0.67 2.93 3.07
C ASP A 188 1.77 4.00 3.06
N PRO A 189 1.71 5.06 2.22
CA PRO A 189 2.72 6.12 2.26
C PRO A 189 2.79 6.87 3.59
N TYR A 190 1.68 6.95 4.34
CA TYR A 190 1.66 7.53 5.68
C TYR A 190 2.16 6.54 6.74
N ARG A 191 1.84 5.25 6.56
CA ARG A 191 2.21 4.18 7.50
C ARG A 191 3.68 3.82 7.41
N TYR A 192 4.23 3.84 6.19
CA TYR A 192 5.56 3.39 5.83
C TYR A 192 6.19 4.38 4.84
N VAL A 193 6.79 5.45 5.37
CA VAL A 193 7.27 6.57 4.53
C VAL A 193 8.34 6.12 3.54
N ALA A 194 9.21 5.20 3.94
CA ALA A 194 10.22 4.60 3.06
C ALA A 194 9.53 3.77 1.95
N PRO A 195 9.67 4.14 0.66
CA PRO A 195 9.02 3.41 -0.44
C PRO A 195 9.45 1.95 -0.56
N PHE A 196 10.66 1.63 -0.10
CA PHE A 196 11.24 0.30 -0.09
C PHE A 196 10.85 -0.55 1.12
N HIS A 197 9.93 -0.08 1.97
CA HIS A 197 9.41 -0.87 3.08
C HIS A 197 8.73 -2.14 2.53
N PRO A 198 8.95 -3.34 3.13
CA PRO A 198 8.44 -4.59 2.57
C PRO A 198 6.93 -4.64 2.36
N VAL A 199 6.15 -3.94 3.20
CA VAL A 199 4.69 -3.85 3.03
C VAL A 199 4.34 -3.12 1.74
N ARG A 200 5.04 -2.02 1.42
CA ARG A 200 4.82 -1.25 0.18
C ARG A 200 5.24 -2.03 -1.05
N ALA A 201 6.38 -2.71 -1.00
CA ALA A 201 6.84 -3.58 -2.08
C ALA A 201 5.82 -4.70 -2.37
N LYS A 202 5.27 -5.33 -1.31
CA LYS A 202 4.21 -6.35 -1.44
C LYS A 202 2.92 -5.77 -2.02
N GLY A 203 2.53 -4.55 -1.61
CA GLY A 203 1.39 -3.85 -2.18
C GLY A 203 1.53 -3.57 -3.68
N LEU A 204 2.71 -3.09 -4.12
CA LEU A 204 3.02 -2.91 -5.55
C LEU A 204 2.89 -4.23 -6.33
N PHE A 205 3.45 -5.30 -5.78
CA PHE A 205 3.39 -6.61 -6.41
C PHE A 205 1.96 -7.18 -6.46
N LEU A 206 1.16 -6.97 -5.42
CA LEU A 206 -0.26 -7.34 -5.40
C LEU A 206 -1.03 -6.63 -6.53
N ILE A 207 -0.82 -5.32 -6.69
CA ILE A 207 -1.43 -4.55 -7.78
C ILE A 207 -1.01 -5.13 -9.14
N GLY A 208 0.28 -5.44 -9.34
CA GLY A 208 0.76 -6.10 -10.56
C GLY A 208 0.10 -7.46 -10.84
N LYS A 209 -0.03 -8.31 -9.80
CA LYS A 209 -0.75 -9.59 -9.91
C LYS A 209 -2.22 -9.39 -10.29
N LEU A 210 -2.90 -8.41 -9.70
CA LEU A 210 -4.30 -8.15 -9.97
C LEU A 210 -4.50 -7.62 -11.39
N LEU A 211 -3.62 -6.73 -11.88
CA LEU A 211 -3.61 -6.27 -13.28
C LEU A 211 -3.45 -7.42 -14.27
N ALA A 212 -2.59 -8.40 -13.96
CA ALA A 212 -2.43 -9.58 -14.83
C ALA A 212 -3.71 -10.43 -14.91
N ASN A 213 -4.54 -10.46 -13.86
CA ASN A 213 -5.82 -11.17 -13.87
C ASN A 213 -6.92 -10.38 -14.57
N THR A 214 -6.95 -9.04 -14.43
CA THR A 214 -7.95 -8.20 -15.12
C THR A 214 -7.73 -8.11 -16.63
N ALA A 215 -6.49 -8.28 -17.11
CA ALA A 215 -6.16 -8.18 -18.52
C ALA A 215 -6.95 -9.17 -19.39
N ALA A 216 -7.13 -10.41 -18.94
CA ALA A 216 -7.89 -11.44 -19.64
C ALA A 216 -9.38 -11.06 -19.78
N ASP A 217 -9.99 -10.56 -18.71
CA ASP A 217 -11.39 -10.12 -18.70
C ASP A 217 -11.61 -8.91 -19.62
N THR A 218 -10.68 -7.95 -19.61
CA THR A 218 -10.76 -6.79 -20.52
C THR A 218 -10.58 -7.18 -21.99
N ALA A 219 -9.70 -8.15 -22.28
CA ALA A 219 -9.51 -8.65 -23.64
C ALA A 219 -10.77 -9.37 -24.15
N ALA A 220 -11.40 -10.20 -23.33
CA ALA A 220 -12.66 -10.88 -23.67
C ALA A 220 -13.82 -9.89 -23.94
N LEU A 221 -13.88 -8.80 -23.16
CA LEU A 221 -14.88 -7.76 -23.33
C LEU A 221 -14.65 -6.93 -24.60
N SER A 222 -13.39 -6.64 -24.96
CA SER A 222 -13.06 -5.94 -26.21
C SER A 222 -13.42 -6.73 -27.47
N ALA A 223 -13.43 -8.07 -27.38
CA ALA A 223 -13.81 -8.96 -28.46
C ALA A 223 -15.35 -9.16 -28.61
N SER A 224 -16.13 -8.77 -27.60
CA SER A 224 -17.57 -9.03 -27.53
C SER A 224 -18.36 -7.74 -27.38
N VAL A 225 -18.90 -7.21 -28.48
CA VAL A 225 -19.79 -6.02 -28.47
C VAL A 225 -21.12 -6.27 -27.72
N GLN A 226 -21.40 -7.48 -27.22
CA GLN A 226 -22.67 -7.82 -26.56
C GLN A 226 -22.54 -8.81 -25.40
N ALA A 227 -21.89 -8.43 -24.30
CA ALA A 227 -21.99 -9.15 -23.03
C ALA A 227 -22.45 -8.20 -21.91
N MET A 228 -23.62 -7.58 -22.08
CA MET A 228 -24.13 -6.52 -21.20
C MET A 228 -25.38 -6.92 -20.42
N VAL A 229 -25.48 -8.15 -19.94
CA VAL A 229 -26.64 -8.60 -19.14
C VAL A 229 -26.16 -9.38 -17.93
N SER A 230 -25.71 -8.67 -16.87
CA SER A 230 -25.84 -9.10 -15.45
C SER A 230 -24.97 -8.34 -14.44
N LYS A 231 -23.94 -7.58 -14.85
CA LYS A 231 -23.03 -6.91 -13.90
C LYS A 231 -23.45 -5.47 -13.58
N GLY A 232 -23.23 -5.04 -12.34
CA GLY A 232 -23.72 -3.75 -11.82
C GLY A 232 -23.07 -2.54 -12.51
N ASN A 233 -23.64 -1.35 -12.30
CA ASN A 233 -23.14 -0.10 -12.92
C ASN A 233 -21.65 0.18 -12.59
N PHE A 234 -21.20 -0.23 -11.41
CA PHE A 234 -19.81 -0.06 -10.99
C PHE A 234 -18.84 -0.98 -11.75
N ASP A 235 -19.20 -2.26 -11.96
CA ASP A 235 -18.40 -3.20 -12.75
C ASP A 235 -18.12 -2.64 -14.15
N GLN A 236 -19.12 -2.00 -14.78
CA GLN A 236 -18.96 -1.38 -16.09
C GLN A 236 -17.95 -0.23 -16.07
N LYS A 237 -18.07 0.69 -15.10
CA LYS A 237 -17.14 1.82 -14.96
C LYS A 237 -15.70 1.36 -14.69
N GLY A 238 -15.53 0.34 -13.85
CA GLY A 238 -14.22 -0.26 -13.56
C GLY A 238 -13.60 -0.91 -14.80
N LEU A 239 -14.38 -1.71 -15.54
CA LEU A 239 -13.94 -2.33 -16.79
C LEU A 239 -13.60 -1.29 -17.87
N GLN A 240 -14.40 -0.23 -18.00
CA GLN A 240 -14.12 0.86 -18.94
C GLN A 240 -12.80 1.57 -18.59
N THR A 241 -12.60 1.87 -17.30
CA THR A 241 -11.33 2.48 -16.83
C THR A 241 -10.14 1.58 -17.17
N LEU A 242 -10.26 0.27 -16.98
CA LEU A 242 -9.20 -0.70 -17.31
C LEU A 242 -8.96 -0.87 -18.81
N GLN A 243 -9.95 -0.64 -19.66
CA GLN A 243 -9.79 -0.65 -21.13
C GLN A 243 -8.96 0.54 -21.64
N GLU A 244 -8.99 1.66 -20.93
CA GLU A 244 -8.21 2.85 -21.27
C GLU A 244 -6.75 2.77 -20.76
N ILE A 245 -6.47 1.82 -19.86
CA ILE A 245 -5.15 1.60 -19.27
C ILE A 245 -4.38 0.57 -20.09
N ASP A 246 -3.14 0.90 -20.44
CA ASP A 246 -2.16 -0.12 -20.84
C ASP A 246 -1.73 -0.93 -19.61
N GLN A 247 -2.54 -1.95 -19.28
CA GLN A 247 -2.37 -2.76 -18.09
C GLN A 247 -1.04 -3.54 -18.10
N VAL A 248 -0.56 -3.94 -19.27
CA VAL A 248 0.69 -4.70 -19.41
C VAL A 248 1.88 -3.80 -19.10
N SER A 249 1.93 -2.60 -19.68
CA SER A 249 3.00 -1.63 -19.39
C SER A 249 2.95 -1.13 -17.95
N LEU A 250 1.76 -0.86 -17.41
CA LEU A 250 1.60 -0.50 -16.01
C LEU A 250 2.13 -1.62 -15.09
N CYS A 251 1.70 -2.86 -15.31
CA CYS A 251 2.18 -4.02 -14.56
C CYS A 251 3.71 -4.14 -14.64
N GLN A 252 4.27 -4.04 -15.85
CA GLN A 252 5.71 -4.09 -16.07
C GLN A 252 6.48 -3.02 -15.28
N MET A 253 6.00 -1.77 -15.28
CA MET A 253 6.62 -0.68 -14.52
C MET A 253 6.55 -0.91 -13.01
N LEU A 254 5.41 -1.38 -12.49
CA LEU A 254 5.26 -1.72 -11.07
C LEU A 254 6.20 -2.85 -10.64
N LEU A 255 6.37 -3.89 -11.47
CA LEU A 255 7.32 -4.97 -11.21
C LEU A 255 8.77 -4.48 -11.19
N PHE A 256 9.13 -3.55 -12.08
CA PHE A 256 10.45 -2.91 -12.00
C PHE A 256 10.65 -2.11 -10.71
N MET A 257 9.61 -1.39 -10.24
CA MET A 257 9.67 -0.70 -8.95
C MET A 257 9.88 -1.68 -7.78
N VAL A 258 9.22 -2.85 -7.79
CA VAL A 258 9.45 -3.92 -6.78
C VAL A 258 10.90 -4.39 -6.81
N LEU A 259 11.46 -4.63 -8.00
CA LEU A 259 12.85 -5.07 -8.12
C LEU A 259 13.85 -4.01 -7.67
N GLN A 260 13.61 -2.73 -7.95
CA GLN A 260 14.46 -1.62 -7.48
C GLN A 260 14.50 -1.52 -5.95
N GLN A 261 13.46 -1.97 -5.25
CA GLN A 261 13.39 -1.93 -3.80
C GLN A 261 14.09 -3.11 -3.12
N THR A 262 14.45 -4.15 -3.88
CA THR A 262 15.08 -5.37 -3.37
C THR A 262 16.47 -5.07 -2.79
N PRO A 263 16.80 -5.56 -1.58
CA PRO A 263 18.15 -5.40 -1.04
C PRO A 263 19.23 -5.95 -1.98
N ALA A 264 20.31 -5.18 -2.16
CA ALA A 264 21.41 -5.56 -3.05
C ALA A 264 21.99 -6.94 -2.66
N GLY A 265 22.17 -7.82 -3.65
CA GLY A 265 22.65 -9.19 -3.43
C GLY A 265 21.58 -10.21 -3.02
N TYR A 266 20.35 -9.79 -2.71
CA TYR A 266 19.27 -10.68 -2.26
C TYR A 266 18.18 -10.91 -3.30
N ALA A 267 18.37 -10.39 -4.52
CA ALA A 267 17.44 -10.57 -5.62
C ALA A 267 17.10 -12.06 -5.83
N ALA A 268 18.06 -12.96 -5.90
CA ALA A 268 17.77 -14.39 -6.13
C ALA A 268 17.08 -15.11 -4.94
N GLU A 269 17.09 -14.52 -3.74
CA GLU A 269 16.62 -15.19 -2.52
C GLU A 269 15.27 -14.66 -2.01
N TRP A 270 14.94 -13.40 -2.33
CA TRP A 270 13.68 -12.82 -1.89
C TRP A 270 12.54 -13.28 -2.78
N GLU A 271 11.62 -14.09 -2.23
CA GLU A 271 10.44 -14.63 -2.91
C GLU A 271 9.71 -13.57 -3.74
N LEU A 272 9.45 -12.39 -3.16
CA LEU A 272 8.78 -11.29 -3.87
C LEU A 272 9.49 -10.90 -5.17
N SER A 273 10.82 -10.82 -5.12
CA SER A 273 11.61 -10.43 -6.30
C SER A 273 11.78 -11.58 -7.29
N VAL A 274 11.73 -12.84 -6.84
CA VAL A 274 11.70 -14.02 -7.70
C VAL A 274 10.41 -14.01 -8.51
N SER A 275 9.26 -13.93 -7.84
CA SER A 275 7.95 -13.89 -8.51
C SER A 275 7.78 -12.67 -9.41
N ALA A 276 8.34 -11.51 -9.02
CA ALA A 276 8.32 -10.33 -9.89
C ALA A 276 9.14 -10.53 -11.18
N ARG A 277 10.29 -11.23 -11.11
CA ARG A 277 11.09 -11.55 -12.31
C ARG A 277 10.41 -12.59 -13.20
N GLU A 278 9.75 -13.58 -12.61
CA GLU A 278 8.97 -14.57 -13.37
C GLU A 278 7.87 -13.89 -14.19
N MET A 279 7.06 -13.05 -13.54
CA MET A 279 6.01 -12.30 -14.24
C MET A 279 6.56 -11.34 -15.30
N LEU A 280 7.72 -10.70 -15.04
CA LEU A 280 8.39 -9.88 -16.04
C LEU A 280 8.87 -10.70 -17.24
N ASN A 281 9.34 -11.93 -17.03
CA ASN A 281 9.75 -12.81 -18.12
C ASN A 281 8.57 -13.17 -19.03
N ASP A 282 7.40 -13.41 -18.46
CA ASP A 282 6.17 -13.68 -19.23
C ASP A 282 5.77 -12.44 -20.05
N ILE A 283 5.81 -11.26 -19.43
CA ILE A 283 5.52 -9.98 -20.11
C ILE A 283 6.50 -9.71 -21.26
N ASN A 284 7.78 -10.06 -21.11
CA ASN A 284 8.80 -9.86 -22.13
C ASN A 284 8.64 -10.80 -23.34
N GLN A 285 7.87 -11.88 -23.22
CA GLN A 285 7.57 -12.79 -24.33
C GLN A 285 6.38 -12.31 -25.18
N LEU A 286 5.65 -11.27 -24.74
CA LEU A 286 4.52 -10.73 -25.48
C LEU A 286 5.00 -9.98 -26.75
N PRO A 287 4.46 -10.29 -27.94
CA PRO A 287 4.87 -9.63 -29.18
C PRO A 287 4.32 -8.21 -29.29
N GLY A 288 4.95 -7.37 -30.13
CA GLY A 288 4.41 -6.08 -30.55
C GLY A 288 4.50 -4.96 -29.51
N ARG A 289 5.49 -5.02 -28.61
CA ARG A 289 5.67 -4.04 -27.51
C ARG A 289 6.94 -3.20 -27.62
N ASP A 290 7.54 -3.11 -28.80
CA ASP A 290 8.84 -2.46 -29.00
C ASP A 290 8.84 -0.98 -28.59
N GLN A 291 7.73 -0.27 -28.87
CA GLN A 291 7.58 1.15 -28.53
C GLN A 291 7.46 1.36 -27.02
N GLU A 292 6.59 0.59 -26.36
CA GLU A 292 6.39 0.63 -24.92
C GLU A 292 7.68 0.26 -24.18
N LEU A 293 8.35 -0.81 -24.61
CA LEU A 293 9.64 -1.24 -24.07
C LEU A 293 10.70 -0.15 -24.21
N SER A 294 10.75 0.57 -25.34
CA SER A 294 11.67 1.68 -25.52
C SER A 294 11.44 2.78 -24.49
N LEU A 295 10.18 3.19 -24.25
CA LEU A 295 9.83 4.22 -23.26
C LEU A 295 10.14 3.77 -21.83
N ILE A 296 9.77 2.53 -21.48
CA ILE A 296 10.03 1.95 -20.17
C ILE A 296 11.53 1.83 -19.92
N ASN A 297 12.32 1.41 -20.91
CA ASN A 297 13.77 1.32 -20.77
C ASN A 297 14.43 2.70 -20.62
N ALA A 298 13.95 3.72 -21.34
CA ALA A 298 14.42 5.09 -21.17
C ALA A 298 14.14 5.60 -19.74
N TRP A 299 12.94 5.35 -19.21
CA TRP A 299 12.59 5.66 -17.82
C TRP A 299 13.50 4.94 -16.82
N ARG A 300 13.78 3.64 -17.03
CA ARG A 300 14.68 2.88 -16.14
C ARG A 300 16.12 3.39 -16.15
N GLN A 301 16.61 3.84 -17.31
CA GLN A 301 17.98 4.33 -17.44
C GLN A 301 18.16 5.70 -16.77
N ASN A 302 17.18 6.59 -16.87
CA ASN A 302 17.26 7.92 -16.28
C ASN A 302 15.92 8.39 -15.66
N PRO A 303 15.51 7.82 -14.51
CA PRO A 303 14.21 8.12 -13.89
C PRO A 303 14.03 9.58 -13.47
N SER A 304 15.14 10.32 -13.27
CA SER A 304 15.12 11.72 -12.82
C SER A 304 15.00 12.74 -13.95
N SER A 305 15.12 12.32 -15.22
CA SER A 305 14.90 13.22 -16.37
C SER A 305 13.45 13.69 -16.45
N ASP A 306 13.23 14.90 -16.96
CA ASP A 306 11.88 15.48 -17.06
C ASP A 306 10.95 14.63 -17.93
N GLN A 307 11.47 14.06 -19.03
CA GLN A 307 10.73 13.14 -19.88
C GLN A 307 10.33 11.86 -19.13
N SER A 308 11.23 11.28 -18.34
CA SER A 308 10.95 10.06 -17.57
C SER A 308 9.98 10.32 -16.43
N ARG A 309 10.04 11.50 -15.79
CA ARG A 309 9.06 11.94 -14.79
C ARG A 309 7.68 12.12 -15.40
N ALA A 310 7.57 12.82 -16.52
CA ALA A 310 6.30 13.01 -17.22
C ALA A 310 5.71 11.67 -17.69
N PHE A 311 6.56 10.78 -18.21
CA PHE A 311 6.13 9.43 -18.59
C PHE A 311 5.67 8.62 -17.37
N PHE A 312 6.40 8.63 -16.26
CA PHE A 312 5.99 7.93 -15.03
C PHE A 312 4.68 8.50 -14.46
N GLU A 313 4.51 9.82 -14.45
CA GLU A 313 3.26 10.46 -14.02
C GLU A 313 2.08 9.98 -14.88
N TYR A 314 2.25 9.96 -16.21
CA TYR A 314 1.20 9.55 -17.13
C TYR A 314 0.92 8.04 -17.07
N ALA A 315 1.95 7.22 -17.19
CA ALA A 315 1.84 5.77 -17.35
C ALA A 315 1.57 5.04 -16.03
N VAL A 316 1.96 5.61 -14.89
CA VAL A 316 1.79 4.99 -13.57
C VAL A 316 0.87 5.81 -12.68
N LEU A 317 1.24 7.05 -12.35
CA LEU A 317 0.54 7.79 -11.29
C LEU A 317 -0.92 8.10 -11.62
N LYS A 318 -1.21 8.59 -12.84
CA LYS A 318 -2.58 8.88 -13.27
C LYS A 318 -3.45 7.62 -13.33
N GLN A 319 -2.89 6.51 -13.81
CA GLN A 319 -3.61 5.25 -13.93
C GLN A 319 -3.95 4.65 -12.55
N ILE A 320 -2.97 4.68 -11.64
CA ILE A 320 -3.15 4.23 -10.26
C ILE A 320 -4.12 5.14 -9.50
N ASP A 321 -4.10 6.45 -9.72
CA ASP A 321 -5.05 7.38 -9.08
C ASP A 321 -6.49 7.18 -9.58
N ALA A 322 -6.68 6.91 -10.88
CA ALA A 322 -7.98 6.53 -11.43
C ALA A 322 -8.51 5.24 -10.80
N LEU A 323 -7.67 4.20 -10.68
CA LEU A 323 -8.04 2.93 -10.03
C LEU A 323 -8.27 3.09 -8.52
N ALA A 324 -7.49 3.93 -7.83
CA ALA A 324 -7.68 4.22 -6.42
C ALA A 324 -9.01 4.97 -6.19
N SER A 325 -9.36 5.93 -7.05
CA SER A 325 -10.64 6.66 -6.96
C SER A 325 -11.84 5.72 -7.04
N LEU A 326 -11.76 4.70 -7.91
CA LEU A 326 -12.75 3.62 -7.96
C LEU A 326 -12.82 2.84 -6.63
N GLY A 327 -11.69 2.59 -5.98
CA GLY A 327 -11.65 1.86 -4.71
C GLY A 327 -12.46 2.53 -3.60
N HIS A 328 -12.41 3.87 -3.51
CA HIS A 328 -13.25 4.61 -2.58
C HIS A 328 -14.75 4.43 -2.86
N GLU A 329 -15.15 4.46 -4.13
CA GLU A 329 -16.54 4.25 -4.54
C GLU A 329 -17.03 2.81 -4.25
N VAL A 330 -16.18 1.79 -4.43
CA VAL A 330 -16.47 0.40 -4.03
C VAL A 330 -16.81 0.33 -2.56
N LEU A 331 -15.94 0.91 -1.71
CA LEU A 331 -16.11 0.86 -0.27
C LEU A 331 -17.42 1.52 0.18
N VAL A 332 -17.78 2.65 -0.42
CA VAL A 332 -19.05 3.33 -0.11
C VAL A 332 -20.25 2.49 -0.55
N THR A 333 -20.17 1.87 -1.73
CA THR A 333 -21.30 1.13 -2.31
C THR A 333 -21.53 -0.23 -1.65
N ASP A 334 -20.48 -1.01 -1.44
CA ASP A 334 -20.58 -2.42 -1.03
C ASP A 334 -20.40 -2.63 0.50
N PHE A 335 -19.69 -1.71 1.15
CA PHE A 335 -19.38 -1.76 2.58
C PHE A 335 -19.91 -0.56 3.38
N GLY A 336 -20.36 0.51 2.72
CA GLY A 336 -20.82 1.75 3.36
C GLY A 336 -22.26 1.72 3.89
N ALA A 337 -23.03 0.66 3.61
CA ALA A 337 -24.41 0.47 4.03
C ALA A 337 -24.55 -0.07 5.46
#